data_AF-A0A5B6VFT1-F1
#
_entry.id   AF-A0A5B6VFT1-F1
#
_cell.length_a   1.000
_cell.length_b   1.000
_cell.length_c   1.000
_cell.angle_alpha   90.00
_cell.angle_beta   90.00
_cell.angle_gamma   90.00
#
_symmetry.space_group_name_H-M   'P 1'
#
loop_
_entity.id
_entity.type
_entity.pdbx_description
1 polymer ?
#
loop_
_entity_poly.entity_id
_entity_poly.type
_entity_poly.pdbx_seq_one_letter_code
_entity_poly.pdbx_strand_id
1 'polypeptide(L)'
;MGILSACSSSIICKVHCTCFTFLYRRVCAFDLVVASPVEDYFLYIDDLPYPEKKEAEKITQPYLDALGEDYSNCCQGTAFFPLQSCMNHSCCPNAKAFKREEDRDGQATIIALRPICNGEEVTISYIDEDLSFEERQALLADYGFRCRCPRCLDEEP
;
A
#
# COMPACT_ATOMS: atom_id res chain seq x y z
N MET A 1 -16.11 -23.54 28.82
CA MET A 1 -14.95 -23.58 29.75
C MET A 1 -13.87 -24.41 29.07
N GLY A 2 -12.86 -23.76 28.53
CA GLY A 2 -11.80 -24.36 27.73
C GLY A 2 -10.77 -23.28 27.41
N ILE A 3 -9.69 -23.31 28.16
CA ILE A 3 -8.61 -22.33 28.22
C ILE A 3 -7.58 -22.69 27.14
N LEU A 4 -7.16 -21.72 26.33
CA LEU A 4 -5.89 -21.73 25.59
C LEU A 4 -5.36 -20.29 25.68
N SER A 5 -4.65 -19.93 26.76
CA SER A 5 -3.19 -20.01 26.90
C SER A 5 -2.43 -19.27 25.81
N ALA A 6 -1.85 -18.14 26.19
CA ALA A 6 -1.02 -17.25 25.38
C ALA A 6 0.32 -17.91 24.97
N CYS A 7 0.81 -17.58 23.77
CA CYS A 7 2.24 -17.57 23.47
C CYS A 7 2.57 -16.65 22.28
N SER A 8 3.26 -15.56 22.61
CA SER A 8 4.37 -14.94 21.88
C SER A 8 4.78 -15.55 20.55
N SER A 9 4.76 -14.73 19.50
CA SER A 9 5.81 -14.52 18.47
C SER A 9 5.18 -13.80 17.28
N SER A 10 5.65 -12.59 16.96
CA SER A 10 5.38 -11.79 15.76
C SER A 10 4.29 -12.35 14.84
N ILE A 11 3.03 -12.14 15.21
CA ILE A 11 1.90 -12.56 14.39
C ILE A 11 1.89 -11.59 13.21
N ILE A 12 2.45 -12.02 12.08
CA ILE A 12 1.98 -11.56 10.78
C ILE A 12 0.51 -11.97 10.77
N CYS A 13 -0.35 -11.10 11.28
CA CYS A 13 -1.77 -11.18 11.00
C CYS A 13 -1.83 -10.84 9.51
N LYS A 14 -1.61 -11.86 8.67
CA LYS A 14 -2.34 -11.91 7.41
C LYS A 14 -3.78 -11.80 7.88
N VAL A 15 -4.33 -10.60 7.81
CA VAL A 15 -5.77 -10.42 7.88
C VAL A 15 -6.28 -11.06 6.58
N HIS A 16 -6.20 -12.39 6.49
CA HIS A 16 -7.15 -13.15 5.71
C HIS A 16 -8.47 -12.73 6.34
N CYS A 17 -9.23 -11.97 5.57
CA CYS A 17 -10.44 -11.28 5.94
C CYS A 17 -11.57 -12.29 6.27
N THR A 18 -11.34 -13.17 7.23
CA THR A 18 -12.27 -14.22 7.68
C THR A 18 -13.13 -13.74 8.85
N CYS A 19 -12.83 -12.59 9.45
CA CYS A 19 -13.67 -12.00 10.52
C CYS A 19 -14.76 -11.05 9.97
N PHE A 20 -14.58 -10.49 8.76
CA PHE A 20 -15.62 -9.68 8.09
C PHE A 20 -16.64 -10.50 7.28
N THR A 21 -16.42 -11.81 7.12
CA THR A 21 -17.22 -12.69 6.26
C THR A 21 -18.59 -13.04 6.83
N PHE A 22 -18.91 -12.67 8.09
CA PHE A 22 -20.23 -12.95 8.67
C PHE A 22 -21.28 -11.86 8.43
N LEU A 23 -20.92 -10.62 8.07
CA LEU A 23 -21.90 -9.56 7.76
C LEU A 23 -22.03 -9.22 6.27
N TYR A 24 -21.01 -9.50 5.44
CA TYR A 24 -21.02 -9.15 4.01
C TYR A 24 -20.82 -10.38 3.13
N ARG A 25 -21.83 -11.26 3.09
CA ARG A 25 -21.81 -12.51 2.29
C ARG A 25 -21.86 -12.29 0.76
N ARG A 26 -21.52 -11.10 0.24
CA ARG A 26 -21.63 -10.74 -1.19
C ARG A 26 -20.64 -9.70 -1.71
N VAL A 27 -19.58 -9.35 -1.00
CA VAL A 27 -18.49 -8.57 -1.63
C VAL A 27 -17.50 -9.58 -2.20
N CYS A 28 -17.66 -9.93 -3.47
CA CYS A 28 -16.56 -10.51 -4.23
C CYS A 28 -15.40 -9.50 -4.13
N ALA A 29 -14.28 -9.91 -3.53
CA ALA A 29 -13.08 -9.08 -3.49
C ALA A 29 -12.57 -8.91 -4.94
N PHE A 30 -13.03 -7.83 -5.59
CA PHE A 30 -12.61 -7.43 -6.91
C PHE A 30 -11.48 -6.42 -6.72
N ASP A 31 -10.31 -6.93 -6.35
CA ASP A 31 -9.10 -6.13 -6.45
C ASP A 31 -8.79 -5.98 -7.94
N LEU A 32 -8.59 -4.74 -8.39
CA LEU A 32 -8.21 -4.45 -9.76
C LEU A 32 -6.76 -4.01 -9.74
N VAL A 33 -5.86 -4.84 -10.26
CA VAL A 33 -4.43 -4.56 -10.36
C VAL A 33 -4.04 -4.52 -11.82
N VAL A 34 -3.34 -3.46 -12.23
CA VAL A 34 -2.77 -3.31 -13.57
C VAL A 34 -1.28 -3.03 -13.42
N ALA A 35 -0.45 -3.98 -13.85
CA ALA A 35 1.00 -3.78 -13.94
C ALA A 35 1.32 -2.72 -14.99
N SER A 36 2.40 -1.96 -14.76
CA SER A 36 2.88 -0.98 -15.73
C SER A 36 3.61 -1.69 -16.87
N PRO A 37 3.11 -1.62 -18.11
CA PRO A 37 3.79 -2.24 -19.25
C PRO A 37 5.15 -1.59 -19.54
N VAL A 38 5.33 -0.34 -19.10
CA VAL A 38 6.59 0.39 -19.22
C VAL A 38 7.62 -0.14 -18.23
N GLU A 39 7.22 -0.38 -16.99
CA GLU A 39 8.11 -0.98 -15.98
C GLU A 39 8.50 -2.41 -16.38
N ASP A 40 7.53 -3.22 -16.83
CA ASP A 40 7.79 -4.58 -17.30
C ASP A 40 8.79 -4.60 -18.47
N TYR A 41 8.71 -3.62 -19.37
CA TYR A 41 9.68 -3.47 -20.46
C TYR A 41 11.08 -3.17 -19.91
N PHE A 42 11.23 -2.21 -19.00
CA PHE A 42 12.54 -1.84 -18.44
C PHE A 42 13.16 -3.00 -17.65
N LEU A 43 12.39 -3.69 -16.81
CA LEU A 43 12.84 -4.89 -16.10
C LEU A 43 13.32 -5.96 -17.08
N TYR A 44 12.57 -6.19 -18.17
CA TYR A 44 12.98 -7.13 -19.21
C TYR A 44 14.30 -6.71 -19.88
N ILE A 45 14.47 -5.43 -20.23
CA ILE A 45 15.70 -4.92 -20.85
C ILE A 45 16.91 -5.02 -19.90
N ASP A 46 16.71 -4.82 -18.60
CA ASP A 46 17.76 -4.95 -17.60
C ASP A 46 18.21 -6.40 -17.38
N ASP A 47 17.29 -7.36 -17.53
CA ASP A 47 17.57 -8.80 -17.47
C ASP A 47 18.26 -9.34 -18.74
N LEU A 48 18.29 -8.58 -19.86
CA LEU A 48 18.89 -9.04 -21.12
C LEU A 48 20.43 -9.11 -21.08
N PRO A 49 21.05 -10.07 -21.80
CA PRO A 49 22.48 -10.05 -22.06
C PRO A 49 22.91 -8.76 -22.78
N TYR A 50 24.08 -8.23 -22.45
CA TYR A 50 24.63 -6.99 -23.03
C TYR A 50 24.48 -6.83 -24.56
N PRO A 51 24.78 -7.83 -25.41
CA PRO A 51 24.60 -7.67 -26.85
C PRO A 51 23.14 -7.46 -27.26
N GLU A 52 22.19 -8.12 -26.62
CA GLU A 52 20.75 -8.00 -26.92
C GLU A 52 20.18 -6.70 -26.36
N LYS A 53 20.61 -6.31 -25.15
CA LYS A 53 20.29 -5.01 -24.55
C LYS A 53 20.66 -3.86 -25.49
N LYS A 54 21.86 -3.91 -26.07
CA LYS A 54 22.32 -2.88 -27.02
C LYS A 54 21.50 -2.83 -28.30
N GLU A 55 21.00 -3.95 -28.81
CA GLU A 55 20.13 -3.95 -29.99
C GLU A 55 18.73 -3.39 -29.64
N ALA A 56 18.20 -3.72 -28.47
CA ALA A 56 16.94 -3.15 -27.99
C ALA A 56 17.06 -1.63 -27.79
N GLU A 57 18.13 -1.15 -27.16
CA GLU A 57 18.43 0.28 -26.97
C GLU A 57 18.44 1.04 -28.30
N LYS A 58 19.06 0.49 -29.36
CA LYS A 58 19.05 1.14 -30.69
C LYS A 58 17.64 1.38 -31.23
N ILE A 59 16.70 0.49 -30.92
CA ILE A 59 15.32 0.57 -31.39
C ILE A 59 14.53 1.55 -30.50
N THR A 60 14.68 1.45 -29.18
CA THR A 60 13.81 2.17 -28.25
C THR A 60 14.31 3.56 -27.84
N GLN A 61 15.62 3.81 -27.87
CA GLN A 61 16.21 5.08 -27.44
C GLN A 61 15.58 6.31 -28.12
N PRO A 62 15.33 6.33 -29.46
CA PRO A 62 14.70 7.50 -30.09
C PRO A 62 13.30 7.81 -29.56
N TYR A 63 12.55 6.77 -29.15
CA TYR A 63 11.24 6.95 -28.54
C TYR A 63 11.36 7.46 -27.11
N LEU A 64 12.30 6.90 -26.32
CA LEU A 64 12.58 7.35 -24.96
C LEU A 64 13.03 8.83 -24.95
N ASP A 65 13.94 9.20 -25.85
CA ASP A 65 14.41 10.58 -25.99
C ASP A 65 13.26 11.54 -26.34
N ALA A 66 12.30 11.10 -27.16
CA ALA A 66 11.12 11.89 -27.51
C ALA A 66 10.10 12.01 -26.37
N LEU A 67 10.05 11.03 -25.45
CA LEU A 67 9.16 11.02 -24.29
C LEU A 67 9.67 11.90 -23.13
N GLY A 68 10.92 12.34 -23.13
CA GLY A 68 11.50 13.14 -22.04
C GLY A 68 11.66 12.35 -20.74
N GLU A 69 11.81 12.98 -19.58
CA GLU A 69 12.02 12.23 -18.31
C GLU A 69 10.74 11.68 -17.67
N ASP A 70 9.56 12.00 -18.23
CA ASP A 70 8.26 11.64 -17.64
C ASP A 70 8.01 10.12 -17.60
N TYR A 71 8.65 9.34 -18.49
CA TYR A 71 8.59 7.88 -18.47
C TYR A 71 9.38 7.25 -17.32
N SER A 72 10.26 8.01 -16.66
CA SER A 72 11.12 7.52 -15.58
C SER A 72 10.43 7.53 -14.22
N ASN A 73 9.15 7.91 -14.14
CA ASN A 73 8.37 7.67 -12.93
C ASN A 73 8.23 6.16 -12.74
N CYS A 74 8.97 5.60 -11.77
CA CYS A 74 8.93 4.20 -11.37
C CYS A 74 7.57 3.84 -10.75
N CYS A 75 6.54 3.79 -11.59
CA CYS A 75 5.23 3.27 -11.27
C CYS A 75 5.18 1.82 -11.73
N GLN A 76 5.30 0.88 -10.79
CA GLN A 76 5.21 -0.55 -11.07
C GLN A 76 3.80 -0.98 -11.52
N GLY A 77 2.79 -0.17 -11.22
CA GLY A 77 1.40 -0.44 -11.56
C GLY A 77 0.42 0.34 -10.70
N THR A 78 -0.85 0.27 -11.08
CA THR A 78 -1.97 0.88 -10.36
C THR A 78 -2.89 -0.19 -9.83
N ALA A 79 -3.42 0.00 -8.63
CA ALA A 79 -4.36 -0.94 -8.05
C ALA A 79 -5.50 -0.28 -7.27
N PHE A 80 -6.65 -0.94 -7.26
CA PHE A 80 -7.80 -0.63 -6.42
C PHE A 80 -8.06 -1.79 -5.46
N PHE A 81 -8.08 -1.49 -4.17
CA PHE A 81 -8.28 -2.46 -3.08
C PHE A 81 -9.50 -2.07 -2.23
N PRO A 82 -10.72 -2.48 -2.62
CA PRO A 82 -11.95 -1.98 -1.98
C PRO A 82 -12.00 -2.16 -0.46
N LEU A 83 -11.48 -3.28 0.04
CA LEU A 83 -11.45 -3.56 1.48
C LEU A 83 -10.45 -2.69 2.23
N GLN A 84 -9.26 -2.45 1.65
CA GLN A 84 -8.29 -1.53 2.22
C GLN A 84 -8.82 -0.09 2.20
N SER A 85 -9.54 0.31 1.15
CA SER A 85 -10.15 1.63 1.05
C SER A 85 -11.21 1.91 2.13
N CYS A 86 -11.68 0.89 2.86
CA CYS A 86 -12.56 1.07 4.03
C CYS A 86 -11.80 1.36 5.33
N MET A 87 -10.47 1.25 5.37
CA MET A 87 -9.67 1.52 6.57
C MET A 87 -9.41 3.01 6.69
N ASN A 88 -9.83 3.61 7.80
CA ASN A 88 -9.65 5.04 8.05
C ASN A 88 -8.20 5.40 8.41
N HIS A 89 -7.90 6.68 8.30
CA HIS A 89 -6.61 7.25 8.64
C HIS A 89 -6.40 7.41 10.16
N SER A 90 -5.16 7.19 10.62
CA SER A 90 -4.65 7.70 11.90
C SER A 90 -3.17 8.06 11.76
N CYS A 91 -2.72 9.18 12.36
CA CYS A 91 -1.29 9.52 12.44
C CYS A 91 -0.54 8.71 13.51
N CYS A 92 -1.24 7.82 14.21
CA CYS A 92 -0.73 6.78 15.08
C CYS A 92 -1.52 5.49 14.81
N PRO A 93 -1.33 4.86 13.63
CA PRO A 93 -2.14 3.76 13.18
C PRO A 93 -1.86 2.47 13.97
N ASN A 94 -2.80 1.53 13.93
CA ASN A 94 -2.62 0.20 14.54
C ASN A 94 -2.29 -0.89 13.51
N ALA A 95 -2.32 -0.56 12.22
CA ALA A 95 -1.89 -1.41 11.13
C ALA A 95 -1.16 -0.60 10.05
N LYS A 96 -0.41 -1.30 9.18
CA LYS A 96 0.21 -0.71 7.99
C LYS A 96 -0.12 -1.52 6.75
N ALA A 97 -0.24 -0.83 5.62
CA ALA A 97 -0.19 -1.47 4.31
C ALA A 97 1.25 -1.90 4.03
N PHE A 98 1.41 -3.15 3.60
CA PHE A 98 2.69 -3.76 3.26
C PHE A 98 2.60 -4.29 1.84
N LYS A 99 3.60 -3.93 1.04
CA LYS A 99 3.83 -4.43 -0.31
C LYS A 99 5.19 -5.11 -0.32
N ARG A 100 5.29 -6.31 -0.88
CA ARG A 100 6.59 -6.97 -1.06
C ARG A 100 7.31 -6.32 -2.24
N GLU A 101 8.63 -6.21 -2.15
CA GLU A 101 9.46 -5.68 -3.26
C GLU A 101 9.27 -6.49 -4.55
N GLU A 102 9.02 -7.79 -4.42
CA GLU A 102 8.82 -8.73 -5.53
C GLU A 102 7.34 -9.00 -5.86
N ASP A 103 6.38 -8.21 -5.35
CA ASP A 103 4.95 -8.43 -5.62
C ASP A 103 4.61 -8.17 -7.10
N ARG A 104 4.55 -9.27 -7.88
CA ARG A 104 4.05 -9.28 -9.25
C ARG A 104 2.53 -9.46 -9.34
N ASP A 105 1.91 -9.98 -8.28
CA ASP A 105 0.46 -10.22 -8.22
C ASP A 105 -0.33 -9.03 -7.66
N GLY A 106 0.38 -7.99 -7.19
CA GLY A 106 -0.19 -6.76 -6.65
C GLY A 106 -1.08 -6.98 -5.44
N GLN A 107 -0.84 -8.01 -4.63
CA GLN A 107 -1.62 -8.21 -3.41
C GLN A 107 -1.33 -7.11 -2.37
N ALA A 108 -2.38 -6.49 -1.83
CA ALA A 108 -2.26 -5.63 -0.67
C ALA A 108 -2.30 -6.46 0.63
N THR A 109 -1.25 -6.38 1.45
CA THR A 109 -1.23 -7.01 2.76
C THR A 109 -1.35 -5.95 3.85
N ILE A 110 -2.29 -6.14 4.79
CA ILE A 110 -2.39 -5.28 5.98
C ILE A 110 -1.79 -6.02 7.18
N ILE A 111 -0.81 -5.39 7.82
CA ILE A 111 -0.07 -5.95 8.95
C ILE A 111 -0.38 -5.12 10.20
N ALA A 112 -0.87 -5.78 11.25
CA ALA A 112 -1.04 -5.15 12.56
C ALA A 112 0.31 -4.75 13.16
N LEU A 113 0.43 -3.52 13.65
CA LEU A 113 1.61 -2.98 14.32
C LEU A 113 1.64 -3.29 15.82
N ARG A 114 0.46 -3.58 16.37
CA ARG A 114 0.23 -3.96 17.76
C ARG A 114 -0.98 -4.88 17.87
N PRO A 115 -1.23 -5.54 19.01
CA PRO A 115 -2.50 -6.21 19.25
C PRO A 115 -3.69 -5.26 19.04
N ILE A 116 -4.72 -5.75 18.36
CA ILE A 116 -5.97 -5.03 18.06
C ILE A 116 -7.10 -5.79 18.75
N CYS A 117 -7.88 -5.09 19.58
CA CYS A 117 -8.97 -5.69 20.34
C CYS A 117 -10.21 -5.93 19.46
N ASN A 118 -11.10 -6.84 19.90
CA ASN A 118 -12.38 -7.02 19.23
C ASN A 118 -13.21 -5.72 19.33
N GLY A 119 -13.75 -5.25 18.20
CA GLY A 119 -14.50 -4.00 18.10
C GLY A 119 -13.63 -2.75 18.00
N GLU A 120 -12.30 -2.87 18.09
CA GLU A 120 -11.39 -1.78 17.80
C GLU A 120 -11.29 -1.55 16.29
N GLU A 121 -11.35 -0.28 15.87
CA GLU A 121 -11.20 0.09 14.47
C GLU A 121 -9.78 -0.16 13.98
N VAL A 122 -9.64 -0.74 12.79
CA VAL A 122 -8.35 -0.88 12.10
C VAL A 122 -8.07 0.42 11.34
N THR A 123 -6.94 1.05 11.64
CA THR A 123 -6.50 2.29 10.98
C THR A 123 -5.12 2.12 10.37
N ILE A 124 -4.90 2.79 9.24
CA ILE A 124 -3.62 2.87 8.54
C ILE A 124 -3.22 4.35 8.38
N SER A 125 -1.94 4.64 8.11
CA SER A 125 -1.57 5.99 7.67
C SER A 125 -1.75 6.12 6.16
N TYR A 126 -2.21 7.28 5.70
CA TYR A 126 -2.34 7.63 4.27
C TYR A 126 -1.15 8.46 3.78
N ILE A 127 -0.36 8.96 4.73
CA ILE A 127 0.70 9.93 4.55
C ILE A 127 1.90 9.50 5.41
N ASP A 128 3.02 10.19 5.25
CA ASP A 128 4.15 10.02 6.16
C ASP A 128 3.80 10.50 7.57
N GLU A 129 4.05 9.65 8.56
CA GLU A 129 3.77 9.89 9.97
C GLU A 129 4.81 10.81 10.64
N ASP A 130 6.01 10.91 10.07
CA ASP A 130 7.11 11.69 10.65
C ASP A 130 7.00 13.21 10.38
N LEU A 131 6.05 13.60 9.53
CA LEU A 131 5.74 15.00 9.22
C LEU A 131 5.19 15.76 10.43
N SER A 132 5.32 17.09 10.41
CA SER A 132 4.76 17.98 11.45
C SER A 132 3.22 17.97 11.45
N PHE A 133 2.61 18.42 12.55
CA PHE A 133 1.15 18.51 12.66
C PHE A 133 0.52 19.28 11.49
N GLU A 134 1.06 20.46 11.16
CA GLU A 134 0.54 21.32 10.10
C GLU A 134 0.63 20.66 8.73
N GLU A 135 1.76 20.01 8.42
CA GLU A 135 1.97 19.28 7.16
C GLU A 135 1.01 18.09 7.04
N ARG A 136 0.82 17.31 8.13
CA ARG A 136 -0.12 16.19 8.15
C ARG A 136 -1.56 16.67 7.90
N GLN A 137 -2.00 17.75 8.53
CA GLN A 137 -3.34 18.29 8.32
C GLN A 137 -3.52 18.86 6.90
N ALA A 138 -2.50 19.49 6.34
CA ALA A 138 -2.53 20.02 4.98
C ALA A 138 -2.68 18.90 3.94
N LEU A 139 -1.89 17.82 4.04
CA LEU A 139 -1.98 16.67 3.13
C LEU A 139 -3.32 15.94 3.25
N LEU A 140 -3.88 15.83 4.46
CA LEU A 140 -5.17 15.16 4.67
C LEU A 140 -6.36 16.00 4.21
N ALA A 141 -6.19 17.31 4.00
CA ALA A 141 -7.22 18.14 3.42
C ALA A 141 -7.59 17.71 1.99
N ASP A 142 -6.63 17.16 1.23
CA ASP A 142 -6.88 16.60 -0.11
C ASP A 142 -7.80 15.37 -0.08
N TYR A 143 -7.83 14.66 1.06
CA TYR A 143 -8.76 13.57 1.33
C TYR A 143 -10.12 14.07 1.87
N GLY A 144 -10.29 15.38 2.04
CA GLY A 144 -11.56 16.01 2.41
C GLY A 144 -11.91 15.91 3.90
N PHE A 145 -10.94 15.66 4.79
CA PHE A 145 -11.18 15.60 6.24
C PHE A 145 -10.05 16.25 7.05
N ARG A 146 -10.36 16.57 8.33
CA ARG A 146 -9.38 17.02 9.32
C ARG A 146 -9.10 15.89 10.31
N CYS A 147 -7.85 15.50 10.48
CA CYS A 147 -7.51 14.38 11.36
C CYS A 147 -7.66 14.78 12.84
N ARG A 148 -8.34 13.92 13.61
CA ARG A 148 -8.55 14.07 15.06
C ARG A 148 -8.10 12.83 15.83
N CYS A 149 -7.09 12.12 15.33
CA CYS A 149 -6.49 11.01 16.07
C CYS A 149 -5.83 11.52 17.37
N PRO A 150 -5.57 10.64 18.36
CA PRO A 150 -4.99 11.05 19.65
C PRO A 150 -3.75 11.94 19.50
N ARG A 151 -2.81 11.57 18.63
CA ARG A 151 -1.60 12.36 18.36
C ARG A 151 -1.92 13.77 17.84
N CYS A 152 -2.89 13.90 16.94
CA CYS A 152 -3.28 15.21 16.41
C CYS A 152 -4.01 16.07 17.44
N LEU A 153 -4.75 15.47 18.38
CA LEU A 153 -5.39 16.20 19.48
C LEU A 153 -4.35 16.70 20.50
N ASP A 154 -3.29 15.92 20.72
CA ASP A 154 -2.22 16.28 21.66
C ASP A 154 -1.27 17.36 21.07
N GLU A 155 -1.06 17.35 19.75
CA GLU A 155 -0.22 18.33 19.04
C GLU A 155 -1.00 19.58 18.56
N GLU A 156 -2.32 19.63 18.80
CA GLU A 156 -3.15 20.77 18.38
C GLU A 156 -2.76 22.04 19.17
N PRO A 157 -2.42 23.16 18.49
CA PRO A 157 -2.01 24.40 19.15
C PRO A 157 -3.09 25.09 20.00
#